data_AF-A0A6N7QRM7-F1
#
_entry.id   AF-A0A6N7QRM7-F1
#
_cell.length_a   1.000
_cell.length_b   1.000
_cell.length_c   1.000
_cell.angle_alpha   90.00
_cell.angle_beta   90.00
_cell.angle_gamma   90.00
#
_symmetry.space_group_name_H-M   'P 1'
#
loop_
_entity.id
_entity.type
_entity.pdbx_description
1 polymer ?
#
loop_
_entity_poly.entity_id
_entity_poly.type
_entity_poly.pdbx_seq_one_letter_code
_entity_poly.pdbx_strand_id
1 'polypeptide(L)'
;MLQWRLPGLRAWLAAPEAEDPSWRLVEAYLGTAPVKTAPVKTAPVKVVVFRFYLHFVGKAVMGRLKRHGQRSISAELDLDDDEAATHWSIAKAEFKAFRLANARSLTMKALSFAAFQRWLSGPYRIAFLAAADDVARFKTRLASSVEVRPNRLPPFSAMELASCAA
;
A
#
# COMPACT_ATOMS: atom_id res chain seq x y z
N MET A 1 -10.00 -31.25 8.84
CA MET A 1 -10.23 -30.42 7.63
C MET A 1 -11.68 -29.94 7.64
N LEU A 2 -11.96 -28.72 8.07
CA LEU A 2 -13.31 -28.13 8.00
C LEU A 2 -13.51 -27.47 6.62
N GLN A 3 -14.34 -28.06 5.77
CA GLN A 3 -14.82 -27.40 4.54
C GLN A 3 -15.97 -26.46 4.92
N TRP A 4 -15.68 -25.16 5.01
CA TRP A 4 -16.71 -24.13 5.14
C TRP A 4 -17.48 -24.00 3.82
N ARG A 5 -18.64 -24.65 3.72
CA ARG A 5 -19.60 -24.49 2.61
C ARG A 5 -20.67 -23.49 3.02
N LEU A 6 -20.38 -22.20 2.87
CA LEU A 6 -21.38 -21.13 2.90
C LEU A 6 -21.66 -20.70 1.45
N PRO A 7 -22.78 -21.13 0.83
CA PRO A 7 -23.12 -20.81 -0.56
C PRO A 7 -23.22 -19.29 -0.81
N GLY A 8 -23.55 -18.51 0.23
CA GLY A 8 -23.57 -17.05 0.17
C GLY A 8 -22.17 -16.43 0.18
N LEU A 9 -21.23 -16.94 0.99
CA LEU A 9 -19.89 -16.35 1.16
C LEU A 9 -19.10 -16.35 -0.16
N ARG A 10 -19.34 -17.32 -1.04
CA ARG A 10 -18.69 -17.40 -2.35
C ARG A 10 -19.20 -16.33 -3.31
N ALA A 11 -20.51 -16.08 -3.37
CA ALA A 11 -21.09 -14.97 -4.11
C ALA A 11 -20.74 -13.60 -3.48
N TRP A 12 -20.56 -13.57 -2.16
CA TRP A 12 -20.17 -12.39 -1.39
C TRP A 12 -18.68 -12.02 -1.55
N LEU A 13 -17.80 -13.02 -1.65
CA LEU A 13 -16.39 -12.88 -2.02
C LEU A 13 -16.20 -12.71 -3.53
N ALA A 14 -17.15 -13.18 -4.34
CA ALA A 14 -17.20 -13.01 -5.81
C ALA A 14 -17.92 -11.72 -6.24
N ALA A 15 -18.34 -10.88 -5.30
CA ALA A 15 -18.51 -9.46 -5.52
C ALA A 15 -17.30 -8.69 -4.95
N PRO A 16 -16.05 -8.92 -5.42
CA PRO A 16 -15.18 -7.78 -5.46
C PRO A 16 -15.87 -6.81 -6.43
N GLU A 17 -15.88 -5.53 -6.10
CA GLU A 17 -15.99 -4.47 -7.10
C GLU A 17 -15.31 -4.97 -8.38
N ALA A 18 -16.09 -5.09 -9.47
CA ALA A 18 -15.63 -5.58 -10.76
C ALA A 18 -14.20 -5.12 -10.96
N GLU A 19 -13.24 -6.06 -11.05
CA GLU A 19 -11.79 -5.81 -11.11
C GLU A 19 -11.56 -4.40 -11.60
N ASP A 20 -11.30 -3.42 -10.72
CA ASP A 20 -11.20 -2.04 -11.18
C ASP A 20 -10.12 -2.05 -12.27
N PRO A 21 -10.51 -1.87 -13.55
CA PRO A 21 -9.59 -2.07 -14.65
C PRO A 21 -8.56 -0.94 -14.66
N SER A 22 -8.61 0.00 -13.71
CA SER A 22 -7.59 1.00 -13.45
C SER A 22 -6.19 0.40 -13.38
N TRP A 23 -5.99 -0.80 -12.83
CA TRP A 23 -4.65 -1.42 -12.86
C TRP A 23 -4.22 -1.83 -14.28
N ARG A 24 -5.15 -2.26 -15.13
CA ARG A 24 -4.88 -2.52 -16.57
C ARG A 24 -4.64 -1.22 -17.33
N LEU A 25 -5.31 -0.13 -16.94
CA LEU A 25 -5.01 1.21 -17.47
C LEU A 25 -3.61 1.66 -17.04
N VAL A 26 -3.18 1.36 -15.81
CA VAL A 26 -1.80 1.59 -15.36
C VAL A 26 -0.82 0.72 -16.13
N GLU A 27 -1.10 -0.56 -16.37
CA GLU A 27 -0.24 -1.40 -17.21
C GLU A 27 -0.18 -0.93 -18.66
N ALA A 28 -1.31 -0.52 -19.24
CA ALA A 28 -1.38 0.01 -20.59
C ALA A 28 -0.63 1.35 -20.69
N TYR A 29 -0.83 2.23 -19.72
CA TYR A 29 -0.14 3.52 -19.61
C TYR A 29 1.36 3.31 -19.41
N LEU A 30 1.76 2.46 -18.47
CA LEU A 30 3.16 2.10 -18.27
C LEU A 30 3.70 1.48 -19.56
N GLY A 31 2.93 0.60 -20.21
CA GLY A 31 3.17 -0.03 -21.51
C GLY A 31 3.64 0.94 -22.57
N THR A 32 2.83 1.97 -22.81
CA THR A 32 3.01 2.98 -23.87
C THR A 32 3.88 4.16 -23.45
N ALA A 33 4.05 4.41 -22.14
CA ALA A 33 4.87 5.51 -21.65
C ALA A 33 6.31 5.32 -22.14
N PRO A 34 6.88 6.31 -22.88
CA PRO A 34 8.26 6.29 -23.25
C PRO A 34 9.08 6.39 -21.97
N VAL A 35 9.60 5.25 -21.51
CA VAL A 35 10.61 5.27 -20.46
C VAL A 35 11.83 5.85 -21.15
N LYS A 36 12.13 7.11 -20.89
CA LYS A 36 13.46 7.68 -21.17
C LYS A 36 14.45 6.98 -20.25
N THR A 37 14.74 5.70 -20.52
CA THR A 37 15.93 5.06 -19.99
C THR A 37 17.08 5.70 -20.75
N ALA A 38 17.59 6.82 -20.22
CA ALA A 38 18.99 7.13 -20.44
C ALA A 38 19.77 5.85 -20.17
N PRO A 39 20.85 5.53 -20.92
CA PRO A 39 21.60 4.29 -20.80
C PRO A 39 22.36 4.25 -19.47
N VAL A 40 21.64 4.17 -18.35
CA VAL A 40 22.13 3.99 -17.00
C VAL A 40 22.07 2.49 -16.75
N LYS A 41 22.84 1.72 -17.53
CA LYS A 41 22.85 0.25 -17.43
C LYS A 41 23.52 -0.27 -16.15
N THR A 42 24.00 0.61 -15.26
CA THR A 42 24.85 0.23 -14.13
C THR A 42 24.49 0.85 -12.77
N ALA A 43 23.80 1.99 -12.72
CA ALA A 43 23.50 2.60 -11.41
C ALA A 43 22.41 1.80 -10.68
N PRO A 44 22.53 1.57 -9.36
CA PRO A 44 21.47 0.97 -8.55
C PRO A 44 20.19 1.81 -8.65
N VAL A 45 19.05 1.16 -8.90
CA VAL A 45 17.73 1.80 -8.90
C VAL A 45 17.01 1.44 -7.61
N LYS A 46 16.43 2.45 -6.97
CA LYS A 46 15.59 2.29 -5.78
C LYS A 46 14.15 2.62 -6.13
N VAL A 47 13.25 1.67 -5.88
CA VAL A 47 11.81 1.83 -6.05
C VAL A 47 11.18 1.96 -4.68
N VAL A 48 10.56 3.10 -4.39
CA VAL A 48 9.78 3.31 -3.16
C VAL A 48 8.31 3.22 -3.51
N VAL A 49 7.59 2.33 -2.84
CA VAL A 49 6.14 2.15 -3.03
C VAL A 49 5.43 2.71 -1.81
N PHE A 50 4.59 3.72 -2.02
CA PHE A 50 3.81 4.33 -0.95
C PHE A 50 2.47 3.61 -0.79
N ARG A 51 2.16 3.14 0.42
CA ARG A 51 0.87 2.52 0.79
C ARG A 51 0.57 1.20 0.07
N PHE A 52 -0.37 0.42 0.61
CA PHE A 52 -0.64 -0.92 0.07
C PHE A 52 -1.28 -0.93 -1.31
N TYR A 53 -2.14 0.04 -1.63
CA TYR A 53 -2.86 0.04 -2.90
C TYR A 53 -1.92 0.26 -4.10
N LEU A 54 -0.72 0.82 -3.90
CA LEU A 54 0.31 0.94 -4.95
C LEU A 54 1.19 -0.30 -5.10
N HIS A 55 1.00 -1.35 -4.31
CA HIS A 55 1.81 -2.56 -4.37
C HIS A 55 1.93 -3.15 -5.78
N PHE A 56 0.79 -3.30 -6.46
CA PHE A 56 0.76 -3.89 -7.80
C PHE A 56 1.44 -2.99 -8.83
N VAL A 57 1.29 -1.67 -8.71
CA VAL A 57 2.00 -0.68 -9.53
C VAL A 57 3.51 -0.81 -9.33
N GLY A 58 3.96 -0.88 -8.07
CA GLY A 58 5.37 -1.09 -7.74
C GLY A 58 5.93 -2.39 -8.34
N LYS A 59 5.18 -3.50 -8.24
CA LYS A 59 5.56 -4.77 -8.88
C LYS A 59 5.66 -4.66 -10.39
N ALA A 60 4.69 -4.01 -11.04
CA ALA A 60 4.71 -3.80 -12.49
C ALA A 60 5.93 -2.97 -12.93
N VAL A 61 6.21 -1.87 -12.23
CA VAL A 61 7.39 -1.01 -12.46
C VAL A 61 8.69 -1.81 -12.32
N MET A 62 8.85 -2.55 -11.23
CA MET A 62 10.03 -3.40 -11.02
C MET A 62 10.17 -4.47 -12.10
N GLY A 63 9.08 -5.11 -12.50
CA GLY A 63 9.08 -6.09 -13.60
C GLY A 63 9.48 -5.46 -14.93
N ARG A 64 9.04 -4.23 -15.21
CA ARG A 64 9.45 -3.47 -16.39
C ARG A 64 10.94 -3.13 -16.35
N LEU A 65 11.44 -2.60 -15.24
CA LEU A 65 12.88 -2.27 -15.07
C LEU A 65 13.77 -3.51 -15.30
N LYS A 66 13.39 -4.67 -14.74
CA LYS A 66 14.10 -5.93 -14.98
C LYS A 66 14.14 -6.31 -16.46
N ARG A 67 13.01 -6.19 -17.16
CA ARG A 67 12.92 -6.47 -18.61
C ARG A 67 13.79 -5.55 -19.47
N HIS A 68 14.04 -4.32 -19.01
CA HIS A 68 14.96 -3.38 -19.67
C HIS A 68 16.44 -3.58 -19.29
N GLY A 69 16.78 -4.69 -18.61
CA GLY A 69 18.16 -5.05 -18.29
C GLY A 69 18.68 -4.45 -16.98
N GLN A 70 17.83 -3.82 -16.17
CA GLN A 70 18.23 -3.33 -14.86
C GLN A 70 18.45 -4.50 -13.90
N ARG A 71 19.72 -4.74 -13.52
CA ARG A 71 20.10 -5.86 -12.64
C ARG A 71 20.03 -5.53 -11.16
N SER A 72 20.36 -4.28 -10.79
CA SER A 72 20.35 -3.82 -9.40
C SER A 72 19.11 -2.97 -9.13
N ILE A 73 18.08 -3.61 -8.56
CA ILE A 73 16.84 -2.97 -8.14
C ILE A 73 16.63 -3.29 -6.67
N SER A 74 16.57 -2.25 -5.85
CA SER A 74 16.10 -2.32 -4.47
C SER A 74 14.68 -1.78 -4.39
N ALA A 75 13.86 -2.42 -3.57
CA ALA A 75 12.49 -1.96 -3.35
C ALA A 75 12.26 -1.74 -1.87
N GLU A 76 11.61 -0.63 -1.54
CA GLU A 76 11.19 -0.26 -0.21
C GLU A 76 9.68 -0.02 -0.24
N LEU A 77 9.01 -0.40 0.83
CA LEU A 77 7.60 -0.14 1.02
C LEU A 77 7.46 0.90 2.12
N ASP A 78 6.82 2.02 1.82
CA ASP A 78 6.58 3.09 2.78
C ASP A 78 5.11 3.08 3.17
N LEU A 79 4.85 2.68 4.40
CA LEU A 79 3.52 2.52 4.97
C LEU A 79 3.33 3.63 5.99
N ASP A 80 2.61 4.65 5.53
CA ASP A 80 2.26 5.82 6.31
C ASP A 80 1.43 5.44 7.55
N ASP A 81 0.40 4.63 7.35
CA ASP A 81 -0.50 4.14 8.40
C ASP A 81 -0.74 2.63 8.26
N ASP A 82 -1.23 1.98 9.31
CA ASP A 82 -1.88 0.66 9.18
C ASP A 82 -3.29 0.84 8.57
N GLU A 83 -3.41 0.72 7.25
CA GLU A 83 -4.69 0.93 6.56
C GLU A 83 -5.80 0.02 7.08
N ALA A 84 -5.48 -1.21 7.51
CA ALA A 84 -6.49 -2.11 8.09
C ALA A 84 -7.03 -1.54 9.41
N ALA A 85 -6.15 -1.09 10.30
CA ALA A 85 -6.53 -0.47 11.57
C ALA A 85 -7.34 0.82 11.36
N THR A 86 -6.94 1.66 10.41
CA THR A 86 -7.65 2.89 10.06
C THR A 86 -9.08 2.58 9.59
N HIS A 87 -9.25 1.65 8.64
CA HIS A 87 -10.57 1.26 8.16
C HIS A 87 -11.44 0.64 9.25
N TRP A 88 -10.86 -0.15 10.17
CA TRP A 88 -11.57 -0.67 11.33
C TRP A 88 -12.08 0.42 12.26
N SER A 89 -11.26 1.45 12.53
CA SER A 89 -11.65 2.58 13.36
C SER A 89 -12.82 3.36 12.75
N ILE A 90 -12.75 3.66 11.45
CA ILE A 90 -13.82 4.36 10.74
C ILE A 90 -15.09 3.49 10.68
N ALA A 91 -14.96 2.18 10.42
CA ALA A 91 -16.10 1.25 10.42
C ALA A 91 -16.83 1.26 11.76
N LYS A 92 -16.08 1.27 12.88
CA LYS A 92 -16.64 1.35 14.23
C LYS A 92 -17.34 2.68 14.49
N ALA A 93 -16.81 3.80 13.99
CA ALA A 93 -17.44 5.10 14.09
C ALA A 93 -18.78 5.15 13.31
N GLU A 94 -18.79 4.66 12.06
CA GLU A 94 -20.00 4.58 11.23
C GLU A 94 -21.06 3.65 11.85
N PHE A 95 -20.64 2.54 12.47
CA PHE A 95 -21.54 1.65 13.19
C PHE A 95 -22.22 2.35 14.37
N LYS A 96 -21.47 3.11 15.18
CA LYS A 96 -22.02 3.92 16.28
C LYS A 96 -22.98 5.00 15.80
N ALA A 97 -22.79 5.50 14.58
CA ALA A 97 -23.69 6.45 13.92
C ALA A 97 -24.89 5.78 13.22
N PHE A 98 -25.11 4.47 13.41
CA PHE A 98 -26.15 3.67 12.77
C PHE A 98 -26.12 3.66 11.23
N ARG A 99 -24.98 4.00 10.62
CA ARG A 99 -24.76 3.96 9.17
C ARG A 99 -24.26 2.59 8.73
N LEU A 100 -25.12 1.57 8.89
CA LEU A 100 -24.74 0.16 8.78
C LEU A 100 -24.16 -0.23 7.40
N ALA A 101 -24.65 0.38 6.32
CA ALA A 101 -24.13 0.13 4.97
C ALA A 101 -22.65 0.56 4.84
N ASN A 102 -22.31 1.76 5.33
CA ASN A 102 -20.96 2.28 5.33
C ASN A 102 -20.05 1.47 6.25
N ALA A 103 -20.52 1.19 7.47
CA ALA A 103 -19.79 0.38 8.44
C ALA A 103 -19.42 -1.00 7.87
N ARG A 104 -20.37 -1.64 7.16
CA ARG A 104 -20.13 -2.91 6.46
C ARG A 104 -19.09 -2.76 5.35
N SER A 105 -19.23 -1.76 4.48
CA SER A 105 -18.25 -1.52 3.40
C SER A 105 -16.84 -1.32 3.93
N LEU A 106 -16.69 -0.49 4.97
CA LEU A 106 -15.39 -0.22 5.62
C LEU A 106 -14.83 -1.46 6.34
N THR A 107 -15.69 -2.25 6.99
CA THR A 107 -15.29 -3.53 7.60
C THR A 107 -14.71 -4.47 6.55
N MET A 108 -15.35 -4.57 5.39
CA MET A 108 -14.84 -5.39 4.28
C MET A 108 -13.51 -4.87 3.76
N LYS A 109 -13.34 -3.56 3.61
CA LYS A 109 -12.05 -2.95 3.25
C LYS A 109 -10.97 -3.27 4.29
N ALA A 110 -11.29 -3.14 5.57
CA ALA A 110 -10.37 -3.45 6.67
C ALA A 110 -9.93 -4.92 6.64
N LEU A 111 -10.86 -5.84 6.43
CA LEU A 111 -10.57 -7.27 6.29
C LEU A 111 -9.70 -7.56 5.06
N SER A 112 -10.00 -6.94 3.91
CA SER A 112 -9.20 -7.07 2.69
C SER A 112 -7.78 -6.57 2.88
N PHE A 113 -7.59 -5.42 3.54
CA PHE A 113 -6.25 -4.92 3.87
C PHE A 113 -5.53 -5.80 4.88
N ALA A 114 -6.20 -6.28 5.93
CA ALA A 114 -5.59 -7.18 6.91
C ALA A 114 -5.13 -8.51 6.27
N ALA A 115 -5.97 -9.06 5.39
CA ALA A 115 -5.63 -10.19 4.52
C ALA A 115 -4.39 -9.89 3.68
N PHE A 116 -4.45 -8.79 2.93
CA PHE A 116 -3.37 -8.37 2.04
C PHE A 116 -2.05 -8.17 2.78
N GLN A 117 -2.05 -7.47 3.91
CA GLN A 117 -0.91 -7.30 4.81
C GLN A 117 -0.33 -8.65 5.25
N ARG A 118 -1.18 -9.58 5.69
CA ARG A 118 -0.75 -10.91 6.15
C ARG A 118 -0.05 -11.71 5.06
N TRP A 119 -0.50 -11.58 3.81
CA TRP A 119 0.09 -12.26 2.64
C TRP A 119 1.03 -11.39 1.82
N LEU A 120 1.34 -10.19 2.32
CA LEU A 120 2.20 -9.25 1.65
C LEU A 120 3.54 -9.91 1.43
N SER A 121 3.80 -10.21 0.17
CA SER A 121 5.00 -10.85 -0.31
C SER A 121 5.44 -10.07 -1.53
N GLY A 122 6.71 -9.71 -1.55
CA GLY A 122 7.23 -8.85 -2.58
C GLY A 122 8.73 -8.75 -2.50
N PRO A 123 9.36 -8.13 -3.50
CA PRO A 123 10.81 -7.90 -3.53
C PRO A 123 11.24 -6.77 -2.57
N TYR A 124 10.39 -6.40 -1.60
CA TYR A 124 10.68 -5.32 -0.67
C TYR A 124 11.74 -5.78 0.32
N ARG A 125 12.79 -4.99 0.43
CA ARG A 125 13.86 -5.21 1.38
C ARG A 125 13.44 -4.76 2.77
N ILE A 126 12.78 -3.60 2.86
CA ILE A 126 12.39 -2.94 4.11
C ILE A 126 10.97 -2.38 3.93
N ALA A 127 10.17 -2.49 4.99
CA ALA A 127 8.94 -1.73 5.16
C ALA A 127 9.17 -0.59 6.17
N PHE A 128 8.86 0.64 5.80
CA PHE A 128 8.87 1.79 6.69
C PHE A 128 7.48 2.00 7.28
N LEU A 129 7.41 2.22 8.59
CA LEU A 129 6.20 2.60 9.31
C LEU A 129 6.35 4.02 9.89
N ALA A 130 5.28 4.79 9.99
CA ALA A 130 5.36 6.13 10.58
C ALA A 130 5.61 6.11 12.10
N ALA A 131 5.09 5.13 12.84
CA ALA A 131 5.21 5.05 14.29
C ALA A 131 5.76 3.71 14.81
N ALA A 132 6.41 3.76 15.98
CA ALA A 132 6.95 2.58 16.64
C ALA A 132 5.85 1.60 17.11
N ASP A 133 4.69 2.13 17.53
CA ASP A 133 3.56 1.31 17.96
C ASP A 133 3.00 0.44 16.83
N ASP A 134 3.14 0.87 15.58
CA ASP A 134 2.69 0.12 14.42
C ASP A 134 3.62 -1.07 14.14
N VAL A 135 4.91 -0.97 14.48
CA VAL A 135 5.87 -2.08 14.35
C VAL A 135 5.39 -3.30 15.14
N ALA A 136 4.88 -3.09 16.36
CA ALA A 136 4.37 -4.18 17.20
C ALA A 136 3.11 -4.85 16.61
N ARG A 137 2.34 -4.11 15.80
CA ARG A 137 1.10 -4.59 15.16
C ARG A 137 1.38 -5.22 13.79
N PHE A 138 2.51 -4.90 13.18
CA PHE A 138 2.89 -5.34 11.85
C PHE A 138 3.30 -6.81 11.80
N LYS A 139 2.31 -7.71 11.75
CA LYS A 139 2.49 -9.18 11.80
C LYS A 139 2.62 -9.84 10.42
N THR A 140 3.31 -9.18 9.48
CA THR A 140 3.44 -9.65 8.09
C THR A 140 4.70 -10.47 7.87
N ARG A 141 4.90 -10.99 6.65
CA ARG A 141 6.18 -11.63 6.27
C ARG A 141 7.35 -10.66 6.23
N LEU A 142 7.09 -9.35 6.15
CA LEU A 142 8.12 -8.32 6.22
C LEU A 142 8.42 -7.88 7.65
N ALA A 143 7.80 -8.47 8.67
CA ALA A 143 7.97 -8.06 10.08
C ALA A 143 9.43 -8.09 10.56
N SER A 144 10.28 -8.97 10.01
CA SER A 144 11.71 -9.03 10.33
C SER A 144 12.53 -7.88 9.70
N SER A 145 11.93 -7.13 8.79
CA SER A 145 12.57 -6.09 7.99
C SER A 145 11.71 -4.81 8.00
N VAL A 146 11.40 -4.34 9.20
CA VAL A 146 10.63 -3.11 9.42
C VAL A 146 11.51 -2.05 10.05
N GLU A 147 11.39 -0.82 9.59
CA GLU A 147 12.01 0.36 10.19
C GLU A 147 10.96 1.44 10.45
N VAL A 148 11.22 2.30 11.44
CA VAL A 148 10.35 3.45 11.72
C VAL A 148 10.91 4.67 10.99
N ARG A 149 10.12 5.28 10.12
CA ARG A 149 10.44 6.53 9.43
C ARG A 149 9.26 7.49 9.60
N PRO A 150 9.24 8.29 10.69
CA PRO A 150 8.16 9.24 10.90
C PRO A 150 8.18 10.31 9.81
N ASN A 151 7.01 10.70 9.32
CA ASN A 151 6.88 11.85 8.43
C ASN A 151 7.39 13.11 9.15
N ARG A 152 8.50 13.65 8.67
CA ARG A 152 9.05 14.91 9.16
C ARG A 152 8.62 16.00 8.20
N LEU A 153 7.86 16.97 8.72
CA LEU A 153 7.77 18.26 8.03
C LEU A 153 9.15 18.91 8.08
N PRO A 154 9.60 19.56 6.98
CA PRO A 154 10.77 20.40 7.07
C PRO A 154 10.54 21.45 8.17
N PRO A 155 11.59 21.86 8.91
CA PRO A 155 11.43 22.95 9.85
C PRO A 155 10.92 24.17 9.08
N PHE A 156 9.80 24.74 9.51
CA PHE A 156 9.29 25.97 8.93
C PHE A 156 10.37 27.06 9.04
N SER A 157 10.61 27.79 7.96
CA SER A 157 11.45 28.97 8.04
C SER A 157 10.76 30.03 8.91
N ALA A 158 11.54 30.87 9.59
CA ALA A 158 11.00 31.98 10.40
C ALA A 158 10.09 32.92 9.57
N MET A 159 10.33 33.00 8.25
CA MET A 159 9.57 33.80 7.31
C MET A 159 8.17 33.21 7.04
N GLU A 160 8.06 31.88 6.94
CA GLU A 160 6.77 31.19 6.77
C GLU A 160 5.91 31.30 8.03
N LEU A 161 6.52 31.19 9.22
CA LEU A 161 5.80 31.37 10.49
C LEU A 161 5.24 32.79 10.66
N ALA A 162 5.98 33.81 10.19
CA ALA A 162 5.51 35.20 10.23
C ALA A 162 4.29 35.43 9.31
N SER A 163 4.22 34.73 8.17
CA SER A 163 3.10 34.87 7.23
C SER A 163 1.79 34.23 7.70
N CYS A 164 1.87 33.24 8.61
CA CYS A 164 0.69 32.60 9.19
C CYS A 164 0.12 33.34 10.40
N ALA A 165 0.85 34.31 10.94
CA ALA A 165 0.44 35.10 12.11
C ALA A 165 -0.25 36.44 11.75
N ALA A 166 -0.36 36.75 10.45
CA ALA A 166 -1.02 37.93 9.91
C ALA A 166 -2.42 37.58 9.37
#